data_AF-A0A0Q8EDK7-F1
#
_entry.id   AF-A0A0Q8EDK7-F1
#
_cell.length_a   1.000
_cell.length_b   1.000
_cell.length_c   1.000
_cell.angle_alpha   90.00
_cell.angle_beta   90.00
_cell.angle_gamma   90.00
#
_symmetry.space_group_name_H-M   'P 1'
#
loop_
_entity.id
_entity.type
_entity.pdbx_description
1 polymer ?
#
loop_
_entity_poly.entity_id
_entity_poly.type
_entity_poly.pdbx_seq_one_letter_code
_entity_poly.pdbx_strand_id
1 'polypeptide(L)'
;MTAVDAAAEVEIARRADELRAELVRTRADYESILIHLSGLSGTVKDSVERTAMEVLATVVVTDYELKALLLKTLIEPEDREIWLKYLTLVSWTAIEELPRRIGADLADAGRSFKHALKSIRDDAEFMRSLEAVRNKVVAHRDITDGDHWLAQWHLAEISNKHNGRSVLHSKIVMHAGSVLGALRGLGDALFSQHPDLLPPQLLKSGS
;
A
#
# COMPACT_ATOMS: atom_id res chain seq x y z
N MET A 1 9.33 -31.86 0.64
CA MET A 1 8.66 -30.97 -0.32
C MET A 1 7.41 -31.68 -0.79
N THR A 2 6.25 -31.20 -0.36
CA THR A 2 4.94 -31.81 -0.65
C THR A 2 4.35 -31.19 -1.93
N ALA A 3 3.35 -31.82 -2.54
CA ALA A 3 2.65 -31.26 -3.72
C ALA A 3 2.00 -29.90 -3.44
N VAL A 4 1.65 -29.62 -2.18
CA VAL A 4 1.10 -28.34 -1.72
C VAL A 4 2.17 -27.24 -1.73
N ASP A 5 3.41 -27.57 -1.37
CA ASP A 5 4.53 -26.61 -1.39
C ASP A 5 4.85 -26.19 -2.83
N ALA A 6 4.88 -27.16 -3.76
CA ALA A 6 5.12 -26.89 -5.18
C ALA A 6 4.04 -26.01 -5.82
N ALA A 7 2.77 -26.21 -5.46
CA ALA A 7 1.68 -25.37 -5.94
C ALA A 7 1.78 -23.93 -5.41
N ALA A 8 2.17 -23.77 -4.15
CA ALA A 8 2.39 -22.44 -3.55
C ALA A 8 3.56 -21.70 -4.21
N GLU A 9 4.66 -22.39 -4.52
CA GLU A 9 5.81 -21.81 -5.23
C GLU A 9 5.45 -21.33 -6.64
N VAL A 10 4.69 -22.13 -7.40
CA VAL A 10 4.20 -21.74 -8.74
C VAL A 10 3.31 -20.50 -8.66
N GLU A 11 2.40 -20.44 -7.69
CA GLU A 11 1.52 -19.29 -7.50
C GLU A 11 2.29 -18.03 -7.06
N ILE A 12 3.30 -18.17 -6.19
CA ILE A 12 4.20 -17.07 -5.82
C ILE A 12 4.93 -16.54 -7.05
N ALA A 13 5.49 -17.43 -7.88
CA ALA A 13 6.20 -17.03 -9.09
C ALA A 13 5.29 -16.29 -10.07
N ARG A 14 4.07 -16.81 -10.31
CA ARG A 14 3.07 -16.17 -11.16
C ARG A 14 2.72 -14.75 -10.67
N ARG A 15 2.41 -14.59 -9.38
CA ARG A 15 2.12 -13.27 -8.79
C ARG A 15 3.30 -12.33 -8.86
N ALA A 16 4.52 -12.83 -8.65
CA ALA A 16 5.72 -12.02 -8.72
C ALA A 16 5.94 -11.49 -10.15
N ASP A 17 5.71 -12.30 -11.18
CA ASP A 17 5.87 -11.87 -12.56
C ASP A 17 4.81 -10.85 -12.98
N GLU A 18 3.56 -11.06 -12.58
CA GLU A 18 2.47 -10.08 -12.76
C GLU A 18 2.80 -8.74 -12.09
N LEU A 19 3.24 -8.79 -10.82
CA LEU A 19 3.64 -7.59 -10.08
C LEU A 19 4.85 -6.90 -10.69
N ARG A 20 5.85 -7.63 -11.18
CA ARG A 20 7.00 -7.03 -11.89
C ARG A 20 6.55 -6.25 -13.10
N ALA A 21 5.69 -6.84 -13.93
CA ALA A 21 5.19 -6.19 -15.13
C ALA A 21 4.35 -4.94 -14.80
N GLU A 22 3.53 -5.00 -13.75
CA GLU A 22 2.75 -3.85 -13.28
C GLU A 22 3.62 -2.76 -12.65
N LEU A 23 4.66 -3.12 -11.89
CA LEU A 23 5.55 -2.18 -11.22
C LEU A 23 6.34 -1.33 -12.21
N VAL A 24 6.75 -1.88 -13.35
CA VAL A 24 7.43 -1.11 -14.40
C VAL A 24 6.57 0.07 -14.88
N ARG A 25 5.28 -0.19 -15.15
CA ARG A 25 4.33 0.86 -15.54
C ARG A 25 4.05 1.81 -14.38
N THR A 26 3.72 1.25 -13.22
CA THR A 26 3.39 2.02 -12.01
C THR A 26 4.51 2.98 -11.63
N ARG A 27 5.79 2.56 -11.75
CA ARG A 27 6.94 3.40 -11.45
C ARG A 27 7.04 4.60 -12.40
N ALA A 28 6.87 4.39 -13.69
CA ALA A 28 6.91 5.47 -14.68
C ALA A 28 5.78 6.48 -14.45
N ASP A 29 4.57 5.99 -14.21
CA ASP A 29 3.41 6.85 -13.92
C ASP A 29 3.60 7.59 -12.59
N TYR A 30 4.03 6.90 -11.53
CA TYR A 30 4.34 7.47 -10.22
C TYR A 30 5.35 8.62 -10.32
N GLU A 31 6.49 8.41 -10.98
CA GLU A 31 7.53 9.43 -11.14
C GLU A 31 6.98 10.63 -11.92
N SER A 32 6.28 10.38 -13.03
CA SER A 32 5.70 11.44 -13.87
C SER A 32 4.63 12.25 -13.13
N ILE A 33 3.75 11.59 -12.37
CA ILE A 33 2.68 12.23 -11.61
C ILE A 33 3.30 13.06 -10.48
N LEU A 34 4.23 12.52 -9.68
CA LEU A 34 4.83 13.28 -8.59
C LEU A 34 5.62 14.50 -9.07
N ILE A 35 6.32 14.41 -10.20
CA ILE A 35 6.99 15.58 -10.80
C ILE A 35 5.97 16.66 -11.17
N HIS A 36 4.84 16.26 -11.78
CA HIS A 36 3.76 17.18 -12.15
C HIS A 36 3.12 17.84 -10.93
N LEU A 37 2.71 17.05 -9.93
CA LEU A 37 2.10 17.56 -8.69
C LEU A 37 3.07 18.46 -7.90
N SER A 38 4.37 18.15 -7.91
CA SER A 38 5.40 19.02 -7.33
C SER A 38 5.42 20.40 -7.99
N GLY A 39 5.34 20.46 -9.33
CA GLY A 39 5.22 21.72 -10.06
C GLY A 39 3.94 22.48 -9.74
N LEU A 40 2.80 21.78 -9.67
CA LEU A 40 1.50 22.37 -9.32
C LEU A 40 1.47 22.91 -7.89
N SER A 41 2.16 22.27 -6.94
CA SER A 41 2.12 22.61 -5.51
C SER A 41 2.48 24.07 -5.20
N GLY A 42 3.33 24.69 -6.03
CA GLY A 42 3.69 26.11 -5.90
C GLY A 42 2.66 27.09 -6.49
N THR A 43 1.64 26.59 -7.20
CA THR A 43 0.70 27.40 -7.98
C THR A 43 -0.76 27.22 -7.60
N VAL A 44 -1.14 26.02 -7.12
CA VAL A 44 -2.50 25.72 -6.65
C VAL A 44 -2.79 26.55 -5.41
N LYS A 45 -3.78 27.44 -5.50
CA LYS A 45 -4.23 28.31 -4.40
C LYS A 45 -5.55 27.84 -3.80
N ASP A 46 -6.40 27.24 -4.62
CA ASP A 46 -7.68 26.68 -4.19
C ASP A 46 -7.48 25.54 -3.19
N SER A 47 -8.28 25.52 -2.14
CA SER A 47 -8.15 24.53 -1.06
C SER A 47 -8.61 23.15 -1.48
N VAL A 48 -9.64 23.06 -2.33
CA VAL A 48 -10.19 21.78 -2.79
C VAL A 48 -9.22 21.11 -3.76
N GLU A 49 -8.71 21.87 -4.73
CA GLU A 49 -7.65 21.40 -5.64
C GLU A 49 -6.39 20.97 -4.87
N ARG A 50 -6.00 21.72 -3.83
CA ARG A 50 -4.86 21.33 -2.99
C ARG A 50 -5.11 20.02 -2.25
N THR A 51 -6.29 19.84 -1.66
CA THR A 51 -6.65 18.57 -1.01
C THR A 51 -6.68 17.42 -2.02
N ALA A 52 -7.25 17.61 -3.20
CA ALA A 52 -7.28 16.58 -4.25
C ALA A 52 -5.85 16.21 -4.70
N MET A 53 -4.97 17.19 -4.87
CA MET A 53 -3.55 16.99 -5.17
C MET A 53 -2.82 16.18 -4.09
N GLU A 54 -3.01 16.52 -2.81
CA GLU A 54 -2.38 15.81 -1.67
C GLU A 54 -2.91 14.38 -1.52
N VAL A 55 -4.22 14.17 -1.71
CA VAL A 55 -4.83 12.84 -1.71
C VAL A 55 -4.28 12.02 -2.87
N LEU A 56 -4.21 12.58 -4.08
CA LEU A 56 -3.67 11.90 -5.24
C LEU A 56 -2.19 11.54 -5.04
N ALA A 57 -1.38 12.47 -4.56
CA ALA A 57 0.02 12.21 -4.22
C ALA A 57 0.15 11.05 -3.24
N THR A 58 -0.70 11.02 -2.20
CA THR A 58 -0.74 9.91 -1.23
C THR A 58 -1.14 8.60 -1.91
N VAL A 59 -2.15 8.61 -2.79
CA VAL A 59 -2.61 7.41 -3.52
C VAL A 59 -1.50 6.82 -4.38
N VAL A 60 -0.83 7.63 -5.21
CA VAL A 60 0.20 7.12 -6.14
C VAL A 60 1.45 6.63 -5.41
N VAL A 61 1.87 7.32 -4.33
CA VAL A 61 2.98 6.86 -3.48
C VAL A 61 2.63 5.54 -2.83
N THR A 62 1.45 5.45 -2.21
CA THR A 62 1.01 4.25 -1.48
C THR A 62 0.84 3.05 -2.43
N ASP A 63 0.27 3.25 -3.62
CA ASP A 63 0.12 2.20 -4.63
C ASP A 63 1.49 1.66 -5.11
N TYR A 64 2.43 2.55 -5.41
CA TYR A 64 3.79 2.16 -5.79
C TYR A 64 4.51 1.40 -4.66
N GLU A 65 4.50 1.95 -3.44
CA GLU A 65 5.18 1.33 -2.29
C GLU A 65 4.58 -0.03 -1.94
N LEU A 66 3.25 -0.17 -1.95
CA LEU A 66 2.59 -1.46 -1.70
C LEU A 66 3.01 -2.51 -2.73
N LYS A 67 3.01 -2.18 -4.02
CA LYS A 67 3.43 -3.14 -5.06
C LYS A 67 4.91 -3.49 -4.95
N ALA A 68 5.78 -2.51 -4.67
CA ALA A 68 7.21 -2.74 -4.51
C ALA A 68 7.49 -3.65 -3.30
N LEU A 69 6.88 -3.36 -2.15
CA LEU A 69 7.04 -4.15 -0.93
C LEU A 69 6.41 -5.53 -1.06
N LEU A 70 5.24 -5.64 -1.69
CA LEU A 70 4.61 -6.93 -1.95
C LEU A 70 5.48 -7.81 -2.86
N LEU A 71 6.06 -7.24 -3.91
CA LEU A 71 7.00 -7.96 -4.77
C LEU A 71 8.20 -8.47 -3.96
N LYS A 72 8.83 -7.61 -3.15
CA LYS A 72 9.96 -7.99 -2.30
C LYS A 72 9.59 -9.10 -1.30
N THR A 73 8.44 -8.99 -0.64
CA THR A 73 7.89 -10.01 0.25
C THR A 73 7.74 -11.38 -0.42
N LEU A 74 7.41 -11.41 -1.72
CA LEU A 74 7.24 -12.64 -2.49
C LEU A 74 8.57 -13.24 -2.97
N ILE A 75 9.53 -12.41 -3.42
CA ILE A 75 10.73 -12.89 -4.13
C ILE A 75 11.99 -12.94 -3.27
N GLU A 76 11.99 -12.31 -2.09
CA GLU A 76 13.11 -12.32 -1.14
C GLU A 76 12.67 -13.02 0.16
N PRO A 77 12.57 -14.36 0.17
CA PRO A 77 12.13 -15.12 1.34
C PRO A 77 13.11 -15.04 2.52
N GLU A 78 14.37 -14.65 2.28
CA GLU A 78 15.39 -14.54 3.31
C GLU A 78 15.21 -13.32 4.22
N ASP A 79 14.76 -12.20 3.65
CA ASP A 79 14.57 -10.93 4.35
C ASP A 79 13.08 -10.57 4.54
N ARG A 80 12.20 -11.57 4.39
CA ARG A 80 10.75 -11.36 4.28
C ARG A 80 10.16 -10.56 5.44
N GLU A 81 10.62 -10.81 6.66
CA GLU A 81 10.15 -10.13 7.87
C GLU A 81 10.46 -8.63 7.87
N ILE A 82 11.52 -8.21 7.17
CA ILE A 82 11.84 -6.80 6.96
C ILE A 82 10.78 -6.19 6.03
N TRP A 83 10.49 -6.85 4.91
CA TRP A 83 9.53 -6.37 3.92
C TRP A 83 8.10 -6.34 4.45
N LEU A 84 7.67 -7.38 5.18
CA LEU A 84 6.34 -7.47 5.79
C LEU A 84 6.09 -6.35 6.81
N LYS A 85 7.13 -5.94 7.55
CA LYS A 85 7.06 -4.81 8.49
C LYS A 85 6.75 -3.51 7.76
N TYR A 86 7.46 -3.20 6.68
CA TYR A 86 7.17 -2.00 5.90
C TYR A 86 5.84 -2.08 5.15
N LEU A 87 5.49 -3.26 4.61
CA LEU A 87 4.20 -3.47 3.94
C LEU A 87 3.03 -3.21 4.88
N THR A 88 3.17 -3.57 6.16
CA THR A 88 2.21 -3.27 7.23
C THR A 88 2.02 -1.77 7.43
N LEU A 89 3.10 -0.98 7.41
CA LEU A 89 3.02 0.48 7.57
C LEU A 89 2.33 1.15 6.40
N VAL A 90 2.70 0.77 5.16
CA VAL A 90 2.09 1.35 3.96
C VAL A 90 0.60 0.96 3.87
N SER A 91 0.26 -0.26 4.28
CA SER A 91 -1.14 -0.69 4.37
C SER A 91 -1.93 0.10 5.42
N TRP A 92 -1.32 0.41 6.57
CA TRP A 92 -1.92 1.29 7.58
C TRP A 92 -2.23 2.68 7.00
N THR A 93 -1.28 3.27 6.26
CA THR A 93 -1.49 4.55 5.58
C THR A 93 -2.72 4.51 4.67
N ALA A 94 -2.86 3.45 3.87
CA ALA A 94 -4.01 3.28 2.97
C ALA A 94 -5.34 3.08 3.72
N ILE A 95 -5.33 2.25 4.77
CA ILE A 95 -6.55 1.77 5.43
C ILE A 95 -7.09 2.79 6.45
N GLU A 96 -6.22 3.48 7.18
CA GLU A 96 -6.61 4.32 8.32
C GLU A 96 -6.28 5.80 8.15
N GLU A 97 -5.15 6.15 7.53
CA GLU A 97 -4.76 7.55 7.40
C GLU A 97 -5.42 8.23 6.20
N LEU A 98 -5.32 7.63 5.02
CA LEU A 98 -5.84 8.17 3.77
C LEU A 98 -7.35 8.50 3.85
N PRO A 99 -8.24 7.62 4.37
CA PRO A 99 -9.67 7.94 4.45
C PRO A 99 -10.02 9.17 5.29
N ARG A 100 -9.14 9.60 6.20
CA ARG A 100 -9.32 10.79 7.05
C ARG A 100 -8.87 12.07 6.33
N ARG A 101 -8.00 11.95 5.34
CA ARG A 101 -7.49 13.07 4.52
C ARG A 101 -8.41 13.41 3.34
N ILE A 102 -9.34 12.51 3.00
CA ILE A 102 -10.34 12.77 1.97
C ILE A 102 -11.35 13.80 2.49
N GLY A 103 -11.28 15.02 1.96
CA GLY A 103 -12.15 16.14 2.31
C GLY A 103 -13.62 15.92 1.94
N ALA A 104 -14.49 16.79 2.46
CA ALA A 104 -15.92 16.74 2.17
C ALA A 104 -16.24 16.91 0.67
N ASP A 105 -15.41 17.68 -0.04
CA ASP A 105 -15.56 17.92 -1.48
C ASP A 105 -15.29 16.66 -2.32
N LEU A 106 -14.64 15.65 -1.75
CA LEU A 106 -14.36 14.35 -2.35
C LEU A 106 -15.23 13.23 -1.75
N ALA A 107 -16.37 13.57 -1.16
CA ALA A 107 -17.17 12.63 -0.36
C ALA A 107 -17.58 11.37 -1.12
N ASP A 108 -17.92 11.46 -2.41
CA ASP A 108 -18.42 10.32 -3.20
C ASP A 108 -17.30 9.31 -3.47
N ALA A 109 -16.13 9.79 -3.89
CA ALA A 109 -14.93 8.98 -4.05
C ALA A 109 -14.49 8.40 -2.70
N GLY A 110 -14.53 9.21 -1.63
CA GLY A 110 -14.21 8.80 -0.27
C GLY A 110 -15.16 7.73 0.29
N ARG A 111 -16.46 7.79 0.01
CA ARG A 111 -17.42 6.76 0.42
C ARG A 111 -17.14 5.44 -0.29
N SER A 112 -16.89 5.47 -1.59
CA SER A 112 -16.57 4.28 -2.39
C SER A 112 -15.27 3.63 -1.90
N PHE A 113 -14.25 4.44 -1.65
CA PHE A 113 -12.97 3.97 -1.08
C PHE A 113 -13.15 3.33 0.29
N LYS A 114 -13.85 4.00 1.22
CA LYS A 114 -14.15 3.47 2.56
C LYS A 114 -14.95 2.17 2.50
N HIS A 115 -15.89 2.06 1.55
CA HIS A 115 -16.67 0.86 1.35
C HIS A 115 -15.81 -0.30 0.86
N ALA A 116 -14.92 -0.07 -0.11
CA ALA A 116 -13.98 -1.07 -0.62
C ALA A 116 -13.05 -1.62 0.47
N LEU A 117 -12.68 -0.79 1.45
CA LEU A 117 -11.84 -1.18 2.59
C LEU A 117 -12.62 -1.81 3.76
N LYS A 118 -13.96 -1.84 3.72
CA LYS A 118 -14.79 -2.22 4.87
C LYS A 118 -14.45 -3.60 5.42
N SER A 119 -14.34 -4.61 4.55
CA SER A 119 -14.07 -5.99 4.97
C SER A 119 -12.74 -6.14 5.72
N ILE A 120 -11.73 -5.34 5.35
CA ILE A 120 -10.44 -5.32 6.03
C ILE A 120 -10.56 -4.65 7.40
N ARG A 121 -11.28 -3.52 7.46
CA ARG A 121 -11.49 -2.77 8.71
C ARG A 121 -12.34 -3.54 9.73
N ASP A 122 -13.24 -4.40 9.24
CA ASP A 122 -14.05 -5.29 10.07
C ASP A 122 -13.24 -6.49 10.62
N ASP A 123 -12.04 -6.79 10.10
CA ASP A 123 -11.09 -7.75 10.71
C ASP A 123 -10.37 -7.10 11.91
N ALA A 124 -11.02 -7.13 13.07
CA ALA A 124 -10.53 -6.52 14.31
C ALA A 124 -9.21 -7.14 14.82
N GLU A 125 -8.89 -8.38 14.46
CA GLU A 125 -7.60 -8.98 14.81
C GLU A 125 -6.49 -8.37 13.95
N PHE A 126 -6.70 -8.36 12.63
CA PHE A 126 -5.77 -7.78 11.68
C PHE A 126 -5.53 -6.29 11.96
N MET A 127 -6.58 -5.50 12.18
CA MET A 127 -6.45 -4.07 12.47
C MET A 127 -5.68 -3.79 13.76
N ARG A 128 -5.89 -4.58 14.82
CA ARG A 128 -5.09 -4.47 16.05
C ARG A 128 -3.62 -4.82 15.81
N SER A 129 -3.34 -5.83 15.00
CA SER A 129 -1.97 -6.17 14.60
C SER A 129 -1.31 -5.05 13.81
N LEU A 130 -2.01 -4.43 12.84
CA LEU A 130 -1.50 -3.29 12.08
C LEU A 130 -1.16 -2.11 13.00
N GLU A 131 -2.08 -1.74 13.90
CA GLU A 131 -1.90 -0.64 14.85
C GLU A 131 -0.70 -0.89 15.77
N ALA A 132 -0.57 -2.11 16.28
CA ALA A 132 0.56 -2.50 17.13
C ALA A 132 1.90 -2.35 16.40
N VAL A 133 2.00 -2.85 15.17
CA VAL A 133 3.22 -2.70 14.36
C VAL A 133 3.51 -1.22 14.08
N ARG A 134 2.50 -0.44 13.67
CA ARG A 134 2.66 1.01 13.44
C ARG A 134 3.20 1.72 14.67
N ASN A 135 2.59 1.51 15.83
CA ASN A 135 2.98 2.18 17.07
C ASN A 135 4.40 1.79 17.51
N LYS A 136 4.77 0.51 17.33
CA LYS A 136 6.09 0.03 17.73
C LYS A 136 7.21 0.40 16.75
N VAL A 137 6.93 0.49 15.45
CA VAL A 137 7.88 1.06 14.48
C VAL A 137 8.10 2.55 14.72
N VAL A 138 7.05 3.31 15.05
CA VAL A 138 7.18 4.72 15.44
C VAL A 138 8.02 4.82 16.72
N ALA A 139 7.72 4.02 17.75
CA ALA A 139 8.48 3.99 19.00
C ALA A 139 9.93 3.53 18.84
N HIS A 140 10.26 2.73 17.81
CA HIS A 140 11.64 2.33 17.51
C HIS A 140 12.57 3.50 17.15
N ARG A 141 12.02 4.67 16.79
CA ARG A 141 12.79 5.91 16.61
C ARG A 141 12.92 6.73 17.88
N ASP A 142 12.03 6.50 18.85
CA ASP A 142 11.96 7.21 20.13
C ASP A 142 12.28 6.25 21.29
N ILE A 143 13.49 5.67 21.28
CA ILE A 143 13.94 4.70 22.30
C ILE A 143 13.85 5.32 23.69
N THR A 144 12.73 5.05 24.34
CA THR A 144 12.48 5.21 25.77
C THR A 144 11.86 3.89 26.22
N ASP A 145 12.43 3.30 27.28
CA ASP A 145 11.91 2.12 28.00
C ASP A 145 12.11 0.70 27.43
N GLY A 146 13.25 0.39 26.79
CA GLY A 146 13.76 -1.00 26.76
C GLY A 146 12.87 -2.04 26.05
N ASP A 147 11.95 -1.60 25.19
CA ASP A 147 11.02 -2.48 24.51
C ASP A 147 11.71 -3.25 23.37
N HIS A 148 11.96 -4.55 23.59
CA HIS A 148 12.60 -5.46 22.62
C HIS A 148 11.67 -5.90 21.48
N TRP A 149 10.68 -5.08 21.11
CA TRP A 149 9.68 -5.40 20.10
C TRP A 149 10.29 -5.83 18.77
N LEU A 150 11.38 -5.20 18.29
CA LEU A 150 11.97 -5.59 17.01
C LEU A 150 12.52 -7.01 17.07
N ALA A 151 13.16 -7.40 18.17
CA ALA A 151 13.58 -8.78 18.36
C ALA A 151 12.35 -9.72 18.37
N GLN A 152 11.26 -9.35 19.04
CA GLN A 152 10.03 -10.15 19.08
C GLN A 152 9.38 -10.28 17.69
N TRP A 153 9.36 -9.22 16.88
CA TRP A 153 8.88 -9.26 15.50
C TRP A 153 9.69 -10.24 14.66
N HIS A 154 11.02 -10.10 14.65
CA HIS A 154 11.89 -11.00 13.90
C HIS A 154 11.73 -12.45 14.38
N LEU A 155 11.66 -12.71 15.69
CA LEU A 155 11.43 -14.04 16.24
C LEU A 155 10.09 -14.65 15.78
N ALA A 156 9.01 -13.87 15.80
CA ALA A 156 7.69 -14.34 15.37
C ALA A 156 7.66 -14.67 13.87
N GLU A 157 8.20 -13.79 13.02
CA GLU A 157 8.18 -13.97 11.57
C GLU A 157 9.15 -15.08 11.10
N ILE A 158 10.32 -15.18 11.71
CA ILE A 158 11.25 -16.31 11.49
C ILE A 158 10.58 -17.62 11.92
N SER A 159 9.89 -17.65 13.06
CA SER A 159 9.14 -18.84 13.48
C SER A 159 8.05 -19.22 12.46
N ASN A 160 7.28 -18.25 11.96
CA ASN A 160 6.28 -18.49 10.90
C ASN A 160 6.91 -19.09 9.64
N LYS A 161 8.05 -18.55 9.21
CA LYS A 161 8.82 -19.06 8.06
C LYS A 161 9.30 -20.50 8.27
N HIS A 162 9.89 -20.81 9.41
CA HIS A 162 10.40 -22.17 9.69
C HIS A 162 9.30 -23.21 9.91
N ASN A 163 8.11 -22.78 10.34
CA ASN A 163 6.94 -23.65 10.47
C ASN A 163 6.25 -23.97 9.12
N GLY A 164 6.88 -23.63 7.99
CA GLY A 164 6.39 -23.95 6.64
C GLY A 164 5.15 -23.14 6.23
N ARG A 165 4.84 -22.03 6.90
CA ARG A 165 3.71 -21.18 6.51
C ARG A 165 4.08 -20.41 5.24
N SER A 166 3.40 -20.73 4.14
CA SER A 166 3.53 -19.96 2.90
C SER A 166 3.16 -18.50 3.13
N VAL A 167 3.92 -17.59 2.52
CA VAL A 167 3.69 -16.14 2.54
C VAL A 167 2.30 -15.75 2.04
N LEU A 168 1.69 -16.59 1.20
CA LEU A 168 0.34 -16.40 0.69
C LEU A 168 -0.73 -16.47 1.78
N HIS A 169 -0.45 -17.11 2.93
CA HIS A 169 -1.35 -17.16 4.09
C HIS A 169 -1.23 -15.93 4.99
N SER A 170 -0.28 -15.04 4.72
CA SER A 170 -0.14 -13.81 5.50
C SER A 170 -1.34 -12.89 5.24
N LYS A 171 -2.07 -12.50 6.30
CA LYS A 171 -3.23 -11.60 6.17
C LYS A 171 -2.89 -10.31 5.45
N ILE A 172 -1.71 -9.74 5.69
CA ILE A 172 -1.27 -8.51 4.99
C ILE A 172 -1.11 -8.74 3.48
N VAL A 173 -0.58 -9.89 3.07
CA VAL A 173 -0.42 -10.26 1.65
C VAL A 173 -1.79 -10.53 1.01
N MET A 174 -2.70 -11.18 1.74
CA MET A 174 -4.07 -11.42 1.25
C MET A 174 -4.84 -10.11 1.07
N HIS A 175 -4.74 -9.17 2.02
CA HIS A 175 -5.45 -7.89 1.96
C HIS A 175 -4.82 -6.88 0.99
N ALA A 176 -3.52 -6.98 0.69
CA ALA A 176 -2.82 -6.04 -0.20
C ALA A 176 -3.54 -5.88 -1.55
N GLY A 177 -4.05 -6.95 -2.16
CA GLY A 177 -4.80 -6.86 -3.43
C GLY A 177 -6.10 -6.03 -3.32
N SER A 178 -6.82 -6.15 -2.20
CA SER A 178 -8.02 -5.33 -1.95
C SER A 178 -7.67 -3.86 -1.72
N VAL A 179 -6.56 -3.59 -1.02
CA VAL A 179 -6.06 -2.22 -0.83
C VAL A 179 -5.65 -1.59 -2.16
N LEU A 180 -4.90 -2.31 -3.01
CA LEU A 180 -4.51 -1.85 -4.35
C LEU A 180 -5.73 -1.56 -5.23
N GLY A 181 -6.74 -2.43 -5.21
CA GLY A 181 -8.00 -2.20 -5.91
C GLY A 181 -8.73 -0.94 -5.43
N ALA A 182 -8.78 -0.71 -4.12
CA ALA A 182 -9.37 0.49 -3.53
C ALA A 182 -8.60 1.76 -3.92
N LEU A 183 -7.26 1.72 -3.88
CA LEU A 183 -6.41 2.85 -4.28
C LEU A 183 -6.60 3.20 -5.76
N ARG A 184 -6.66 2.20 -6.65
CA ARG A 184 -6.95 2.42 -8.08
C ARG A 184 -8.29 3.11 -8.27
N GLY A 185 -9.36 2.62 -7.63
CA GLY A 185 -10.69 3.22 -7.73
C GLY A 185 -10.74 4.67 -7.21
N LEU A 186 -9.98 4.98 -6.15
CA LEU A 186 -9.86 6.35 -5.65
C LEU A 186 -9.06 7.24 -6.64
N GLY A 187 -7.96 6.75 -7.19
CA GLY A 187 -7.17 7.45 -8.20
C GLY A 187 -8.00 7.79 -9.45
N ASP A 188 -8.71 6.81 -10.00
CA ASP A 188 -9.57 6.99 -11.19
C ASP A 188 -10.67 8.03 -10.94
N ALA A 189 -11.25 8.04 -9.74
CA ALA A 189 -12.25 9.04 -9.35
C ALA A 189 -11.63 10.46 -9.27
N LEU A 190 -10.43 10.58 -8.70
CA LEU A 190 -9.71 11.85 -8.62
C LEU A 190 -9.36 12.37 -10.01
N PHE A 191 -8.90 11.51 -10.92
CA PHE A 191 -8.59 11.89 -12.30
C PHE A 191 -9.82 12.36 -13.08
N SER A 192 -10.96 11.73 -12.83
CA SER A 192 -12.22 12.10 -13.48
C SER A 192 -12.74 13.46 -13.01
N GLN A 193 -12.50 13.81 -11.73
CA GLN A 193 -12.96 15.07 -11.13
C GLN A 193 -11.96 16.22 -11.31
N HIS A 194 -10.66 15.90 -11.37
CA HIS A 194 -9.56 16.85 -11.43
C HIS A 194 -8.51 16.42 -12.48
N PRO A 195 -8.86 16.48 -13.78
CA PRO A 195 -7.99 15.99 -14.86
C PRO A 195 -6.69 16.79 -15.00
N ASP A 196 -6.66 18.03 -14.50
CA ASP A 196 -5.49 18.91 -14.43
C ASP A 196 -4.40 18.41 -13.48
N LEU A 197 -4.75 17.52 -12.54
CA LEU A 197 -3.78 16.85 -11.66
C LEU A 197 -3.02 15.72 -12.37
N LEU A 198 -3.42 15.34 -13.59
CA LEU A 198 -2.67 14.39 -14.40
C LEU A 198 -1.69 15.12 -15.33
N PRO A 199 -0.49 14.56 -15.54
CA PRO A 199 0.39 15.07 -16.57
C PRO A 199 -0.23 14.84 -17.96
N PRO A 200 -0.11 15.81 -18.90
CA PRO A 200 -0.80 15.76 -20.20
C PRO A 200 -0.53 14.51 -21.05
N GLN A 201 0.65 13.90 -20.91
CA GLN A 201 1.02 12.67 -21.62
C GLN A 201 0.20 11.45 -21.18
N LEU A 202 -0.27 11.41 -19.93
CA LEU A 202 -1.08 10.30 -19.41
C LEU A 202 -2.55 10.42 -19.82
N LEU A 203 -3.04 11.65 -20.04
CA LEU A 203 -4.39 11.90 -20.56
C LEU A 203 -4.57 11.41 -22.01
N LYS A 204 -3.52 11.49 -22.83
CA LYS A 204 -3.55 11.09 -24.26
C LYS A 204 -3.47 9.58 -24.49
N SER A 205 -3.08 8.82 -23.46
CA SER A 205 -2.91 7.36 -23.56
C SER A 205 -4.20 6.58 -23.29
N GLY A 206 -5.27 7.27 -22.86
CA GLY A 206 -6.57 6.68 -22.50
C GLY A 206 -7.74 7.08 -23.42
N SER A 207 -7.47 7.73 -24.54
CA SER A 207 -8.47 8.20 -25.53
C SER A 207 -8.32 7.52 -26.88
#